data_AF-A0A8B6BYA8-F1
#
_entry.id   AF-A0A8B6BYA8-F1
#
_cell.length_a   1.000
_cell.length_b   1.000
_cell.length_c   1.000
_cell.angle_alpha   90.00
_cell.angle_beta   90.00
_cell.angle_gamma   90.00
#
_symmetry.space_group_name_H-M   'P 1'
#
loop_
_entity.id
_entity.type
_entity.pdbx_description
1 polymer ?
#
loop_
_entity_poly.entity_id
_entity_poly.type
_entity_poly.pdbx_seq_one_letter_code
_entity_poly.pdbx_strand_id
1 'polypeptide(L)'
;MSENEELRQLALPFLSRCSSVKDIVNCGVQIIAYLYGGVPHESLDIIRYRKFANKVLSNSVTFLQVQTLPPTSAAAEQHCKRVFYQIIEWTEETNLNPLDWGWSITNDRLTPIKTTLPAAPDKLLNIIRCKCKTNCDTRRCTCRKHGLECTIACSECKGHLCTNAEKIVFEEDQNE
;
A
#
# COMPACT_ATOMS: atom_id res chain seq x y z
N MET A 1 9.65 28.07 -14.87
CA MET A 1 10.32 28.64 -13.68
C MET A 1 9.50 28.49 -12.39
N SER A 2 8.26 27.97 -12.43
CA SER A 2 7.33 27.87 -11.27
C SER A 2 7.46 26.59 -10.44
N GLU A 3 7.70 25.43 -11.07
CA GLU A 3 7.65 24.12 -10.39
C GLU A 3 8.74 23.92 -9.33
N ASN A 4 9.94 24.52 -9.53
CA ASN A 4 11.02 24.44 -8.55
C ASN A 4 10.70 25.24 -7.28
N GLU A 5 9.96 26.34 -7.42
CA GLU A 5 9.60 27.21 -6.29
C GLU A 5 8.55 26.54 -5.41
N GLU A 6 7.52 25.92 -6.02
CA GLU A 6 6.50 25.19 -5.26
C GLU A 6 7.10 24.05 -4.42
N LEU A 7 8.02 23.27 -4.98
CA LEU A 7 8.73 22.23 -4.24
C LEU A 7 9.59 22.79 -3.10
N ARG A 8 10.22 23.95 -3.30
CA ARG A 8 10.97 24.63 -2.23
C ARG A 8 10.04 25.05 -1.09
N GLN A 9 8.88 25.62 -1.41
CA GLN A 9 7.88 26.02 -0.41
C GLN A 9 7.38 24.81 0.40
N LEU A 10 7.13 23.67 -0.27
CA LEU A 10 6.76 22.43 0.40
C LEU A 10 7.89 21.86 1.28
N ALA A 11 9.15 22.17 1.00
CA ALA A 11 10.28 21.70 1.80
C ALA A 11 10.52 22.55 3.06
N LEU A 12 10.08 23.80 3.10
CA LEU A 12 10.33 24.72 4.22
C LEU A 12 9.90 24.19 5.60
N PRO A 13 8.74 23.51 5.77
CA PRO A 13 8.36 22.94 7.06
C PRO A 13 9.40 21.96 7.62
N PHE A 14 10.14 21.26 6.76
CA PHE A 14 11.16 20.32 7.22
C PHE A 14 12.37 20.98 7.88
N LEU A 15 12.53 22.30 7.69
CA LEU A 15 13.61 23.10 8.26
C LEU A 15 13.18 23.85 9.53
N SER A 16 11.92 23.68 9.97
CA SER A 16 11.37 24.40 11.12
C SER A 16 10.99 23.42 12.23
N ARG A 17 11.63 23.56 13.40
CA ARG A 17 11.33 22.74 14.59
C ARG A 17 9.87 22.83 15.04
N CYS A 18 9.24 23.98 14.85
CA CYS A 18 7.86 24.21 15.28
C CYS A 18 6.83 23.61 14.32
N SER A 19 7.25 22.98 13.23
CA SER A 19 6.35 22.37 12.28
C SER A 19 5.61 21.19 12.90
N SER A 20 4.30 21.19 12.73
CA SER A 20 3.47 20.10 13.23
C SER A 20 3.70 18.84 12.41
N VAL A 21 3.49 17.67 13.02
CA VAL A 21 3.50 16.38 12.31
C VAL A 21 2.57 16.42 11.09
N LYS A 22 1.41 17.07 11.20
CA LYS A 22 0.44 17.22 10.12
C LYS A 22 1.02 17.98 8.94
N ASP A 23 1.72 19.09 9.17
CA ASP A 23 2.32 19.89 8.10
C ASP A 23 3.46 19.14 7.42
N ILE A 24 4.33 18.48 8.21
CA ILE A 24 5.42 17.64 7.69
C ILE A 24 4.87 16.54 6.77
N VAL A 25 3.82 15.84 7.22
CA VAL A 25 3.21 14.76 6.44
C VAL A 25 2.53 15.31 5.19
N ASN A 26 1.73 16.38 5.31
CA ASN A 26 1.00 16.95 4.18
C ASN A 26 1.95 17.47 3.09
N CYS A 27 3.00 18.20 3.47
CA CYS A 27 3.96 18.73 2.53
C CYS A 27 4.84 17.62 1.93
N GLY A 28 5.30 16.69 2.76
CA GLY A 28 6.10 15.55 2.30
C GLY A 28 5.34 14.63 1.33
N VAL A 29 4.08 14.34 1.61
CA VAL A 29 3.21 13.56 0.70
C VAL A 29 3.02 14.26 -0.64
N GLN A 30 2.86 15.60 -0.64
CA GLN A 30 2.78 16.37 -1.89
C GLN A 30 4.07 16.31 -2.71
N ILE A 31 5.24 16.45 -2.06
CA ILE A 31 6.54 16.29 -2.72
C ILE A 31 6.65 14.89 -3.35
N ILE A 32 6.31 13.84 -2.60
CA ILE A 32 6.35 12.46 -3.10
C ILE A 32 5.37 12.30 -4.28
N ALA A 33 4.15 12.80 -4.16
CA ALA A 33 3.16 12.71 -5.23
C ALA A 33 3.68 13.37 -6.52
N TYR A 34 4.29 14.55 -6.41
CA TYR A 34 4.92 15.25 -7.52
C TYR A 34 6.02 14.41 -8.20
N LEU A 35 6.92 13.79 -7.41
CA LEU A 35 7.99 12.92 -7.94
C LEU A 35 7.45 11.72 -8.75
N TYR A 36 6.24 11.28 -8.44
CA TYR A 36 5.59 10.18 -9.15
C TYR A 36 4.62 10.66 -10.24
N GLY A 37 4.56 11.95 -10.58
CA GLY A 37 3.65 12.47 -11.60
C GLY A 37 2.18 12.33 -11.17
N GLY A 38 1.91 12.61 -9.90
CA GLY A 38 0.56 12.81 -9.40
C GLY A 38 -0.02 14.14 -9.87
N VAL A 39 -1.35 14.22 -9.94
CA VAL A 39 -2.07 15.48 -10.19
C VAL A 39 -2.50 16.14 -8.87
N PRO A 40 -2.86 17.43 -8.86
CA PRO A 40 -3.34 18.10 -7.64
C PRO A 40 -4.46 17.32 -6.96
N HIS A 41 -4.38 17.21 -5.64
CA HIS A 41 -5.34 16.48 -4.78
C HIS A 41 -5.43 14.96 -5.02
N GLU A 42 -4.56 14.37 -5.84
CA GLU A 42 -4.47 12.91 -5.99
C GLU A 42 -3.73 12.30 -4.78
N SER A 43 -4.32 11.30 -4.13
CA SER A 43 -3.65 10.60 -3.03
C SER A 43 -2.57 9.64 -3.56
N LEU A 44 -1.55 9.38 -2.75
CA LEU A 44 -0.48 8.43 -3.11
C LEU A 44 -1.02 7.04 -3.44
N ASP A 45 -2.06 6.58 -2.74
CA ASP A 45 -2.67 5.28 -3.00
C ASP A 45 -3.37 5.24 -4.37
N ILE A 46 -4.00 6.34 -4.80
CA ILE A 46 -4.58 6.46 -6.15
C ILE A 46 -3.47 6.46 -7.21
N ILE A 47 -2.40 7.26 -7.02
CA ILE A 47 -1.25 7.29 -7.94
C ILE A 47 -0.63 5.89 -8.03
N ARG A 48 -0.50 5.20 -6.89
CA ARG A 48 0.03 3.84 -6.80
C ARG A 48 -0.82 2.86 -7.58
N TYR A 49 -2.13 2.88 -7.38
CA TYR A 49 -3.07 2.00 -8.08
C TYR A 49 -3.07 2.27 -9.58
N ARG A 50 -3.15 3.53 -10.01
CA ARG A 50 -3.11 3.92 -11.43
C ARG A 50 -1.84 3.41 -12.12
N LYS A 51 -0.67 3.61 -11.50
CA LYS A 51 0.60 3.11 -12.04
C LYS A 51 0.67 1.59 -12.04
N PHE A 52 0.16 0.93 -11.00
CA PHE A 52 0.04 -0.53 -10.96
C PHE A 52 -0.82 -1.04 -12.12
N ALA A 53 -2.04 -0.51 -12.25
CA ALA A 53 -3.00 -0.89 -13.28
C ALA A 53 -2.41 -0.69 -14.68
N ASN A 54 -1.82 0.48 -14.96
CA ASN A 54 -1.17 0.73 -16.25
C ASN A 54 -0.08 -0.29 -16.58
N LYS A 55 0.75 -0.67 -15.61
CA LYS A 55 1.80 -1.66 -15.82
C LYS A 55 1.25 -3.06 -16.07
N VAL A 56 0.27 -3.49 -15.27
CA VAL A 56 -0.35 -4.82 -15.40
C VAL A 56 -1.16 -4.94 -16.68
N LEU A 57 -1.94 -3.91 -17.03
CA LEU A 57 -2.82 -3.91 -18.20
C LEU A 57 -2.06 -3.74 -19.52
N SER A 58 -0.83 -3.20 -19.50
CA SER A 58 -0.02 -3.05 -20.71
C SER A 58 0.41 -4.39 -21.35
N ASN A 59 0.14 -5.54 -20.70
CA ASN A 59 0.57 -6.90 -21.09
C ASN A 59 2.08 -7.05 -21.39
N SER A 60 2.86 -6.01 -21.12
CA SER A 60 4.28 -5.90 -21.50
C SER A 60 5.21 -6.33 -20.37
N VAL A 61 4.66 -6.64 -19.20
CA VAL A 61 5.42 -6.92 -17.98
C VAL A 61 4.95 -8.23 -17.36
N THR A 62 5.78 -9.26 -17.43
CA THR A 62 5.55 -10.55 -16.74
C THR A 62 5.78 -10.46 -15.24
N PHE A 63 6.59 -9.49 -14.77
CA PHE A 63 6.90 -9.29 -13.35
C PHE A 63 6.91 -7.81 -12.98
N LEU A 64 6.04 -7.42 -12.03
CA LEU A 64 5.97 -6.06 -11.55
C LEU A 64 7.12 -5.74 -10.58
N GLN A 65 7.98 -4.80 -10.97
CA GLN A 65 8.98 -4.21 -10.08
C GLN A 65 8.31 -3.25 -9.07
N VAL A 66 7.95 -3.75 -7.89
CA VAL A 66 7.19 -3.01 -6.87
C VAL A 66 7.89 -1.72 -6.44
N GLN A 67 9.22 -1.66 -6.47
CA GLN A 67 10.03 -0.47 -6.15
C GLN A 67 9.80 0.71 -7.11
N THR A 68 9.24 0.46 -8.29
CA THR A 68 8.92 1.51 -9.27
C THR A 68 7.56 2.17 -9.01
N LEU A 69 6.78 1.65 -8.07
CA LEU A 69 5.54 2.25 -7.63
C LEU A 69 5.80 3.28 -6.52
N PRO A 70 4.98 4.33 -6.41
CA PRO A 70 5.02 5.25 -5.27
C PRO A 70 4.76 4.50 -3.96
N PRO A 71 5.30 4.96 -2.83
CA PRO A 71 4.97 4.39 -1.53
C PRO A 71 3.45 4.47 -1.26
N THR A 72 2.95 3.61 -0.38
CA THR A 72 1.59 3.78 0.15
C THR A 72 1.53 5.03 1.03
N SER A 73 0.34 5.59 1.25
CA SER A 73 0.19 6.76 2.13
C SER A 73 0.76 6.52 3.53
N ALA A 74 0.50 5.33 4.10
CA ALA A 74 1.02 4.93 5.41
C ALA A 74 2.56 4.83 5.46
N ALA A 75 3.20 4.32 4.40
CA ALA A 75 4.65 4.25 4.34
C ALA A 75 5.29 5.63 4.13
N ALA A 76 4.65 6.46 3.30
CA ALA A 76 5.08 7.84 3.04
C ALA A 76 5.02 8.69 4.32
N GLU A 77 3.94 8.61 5.08
CA GLU A 77 3.80 9.33 6.36
C GLU A 77 4.97 9.03 7.30
N GLN A 78 5.28 7.76 7.50
CA GLN A 78 6.39 7.34 8.37
C GLN A 78 7.74 7.77 7.82
N HIS A 79 7.91 7.76 6.49
CA HIS A 79 9.11 8.29 5.85
C HIS A 79 9.28 9.79 6.11
N CYS A 80 8.24 10.60 5.93
CA CYS A 80 8.28 12.04 6.19
C CYS A 80 8.64 12.34 7.65
N LYS A 81 8.04 11.61 8.60
CA LYS A 81 8.38 11.73 10.03
C LYS A 81 9.87 11.49 10.30
N ARG A 82 10.43 10.41 9.75
CA ARG A 82 11.85 10.08 9.93
C ARG A 82 12.78 11.09 9.26
N VAL A 83 12.42 11.58 8.07
CA VAL A 83 13.19 12.61 7.37
C VAL A 83 13.24 13.89 8.19
N PHE A 84 12.11 14.33 8.74
CA PHE A 84 12.06 15.50 9.61
C PHE A 84 12.96 15.31 10.83
N TYR A 85 12.82 14.21 11.56
CA TYR A 85 13.69 13.90 12.70
C TYR A 85 15.16 13.95 12.31
N GLN A 86 15.54 13.32 11.20
CA GLN A 86 16.92 13.28 10.75
C GLN A 86 17.48 14.65 10.39
N ILE A 87 16.68 15.52 9.75
CA ILE A 87 17.08 16.88 9.42
C ILE A 87 17.34 17.66 10.71
N ILE A 88 16.38 17.65 11.64
CA ILE A 88 16.50 18.40 12.90
C ILE A 88 17.70 17.93 13.72
N GLU A 89 17.93 16.62 13.85
CA GLU A 89 19.11 16.06 14.53
C GLU A 89 20.45 16.50 13.90
N TRP A 90 20.48 16.76 12.59
CA TRP A 90 21.70 17.20 11.91
C TRP A 90 21.93 18.70 11.94
N THR A 91 20.85 19.49 11.94
CA THR A 91 20.93 20.95 11.80
C THR A 91 20.84 21.69 13.12
N GLU A 92 20.37 21.05 14.18
CA GLU A 92 20.10 21.69 15.46
C GLU A 92 20.55 20.80 16.63
N GLU A 93 21.00 21.38 17.76
CA GLU A 93 21.12 20.63 19.01
C GLU A 93 19.73 20.43 19.62
N THR A 94 19.15 19.22 19.52
CA THR A 94 17.79 18.95 20.02
C THR A 94 17.66 17.63 20.77
N ASN A 95 16.53 17.48 21.47
CA ASN A 95 16.07 16.27 22.15
C ASN A 95 14.70 15.82 21.59
N LEU A 96 14.50 15.80 20.27
CA LEU A 96 13.28 15.19 19.73
C LEU A 96 13.23 13.72 20.14
N ASN A 97 12.09 13.26 20.63
CA ASN A 97 11.90 11.85 20.94
C ASN A 97 11.71 11.07 19.63
N PRO A 98 12.63 10.16 19.24
CA PRO A 98 12.53 9.44 17.96
C PRO A 98 11.25 8.61 17.84
N LEU A 99 10.66 8.18 18.96
CA LEU A 99 9.43 7.38 18.99
C LEU A 99 8.22 8.15 18.45
N ASP A 100 8.23 9.48 18.54
CA ASP A 100 7.18 10.33 17.98
C ASP A 100 7.36 10.56 16.46
N TRP A 101 8.54 10.21 15.93
CA TRP A 101 8.96 10.55 14.58
C TRP A 101 9.30 9.33 13.71
N GLY A 102 8.50 8.27 13.85
CA GLY A 102 8.53 7.13 12.94
C GLY A 102 9.64 6.12 13.21
N TRP A 103 10.17 6.13 14.43
CA TRP A 103 11.05 5.10 14.97
C TRP A 103 10.36 4.30 16.07
N SER A 104 10.81 3.07 16.28
CA SER A 104 10.35 2.18 17.35
C SER A 104 11.55 1.47 17.96
N ILE A 105 11.45 1.04 19.22
CA ILE A 105 12.50 0.24 19.86
C ILE A 105 12.19 -1.24 19.66
N THR A 106 13.13 -1.95 19.03
CA THR A 106 13.11 -3.41 18.90
C THR A 106 14.46 -3.94 19.34
N ASN A 107 14.49 -4.86 20.32
CA ASN A 107 15.74 -5.40 20.90
C ASN A 107 16.71 -4.29 21.34
N ASP A 108 16.22 -3.31 22.10
CA ASP A 108 16.98 -2.15 22.60
C ASP A 108 17.65 -1.31 21.51
N ARG A 109 17.17 -1.39 20.27
CA ARG A 109 17.67 -0.62 19.13
C ARG A 109 16.54 0.17 18.48
N LEU A 110 16.85 1.39 18.07
CA LEU A 110 15.97 2.17 17.20
C LEU A 110 15.86 1.50 15.83
N THR A 111 14.63 1.19 15.45
CA THR A 111 14.28 0.56 14.19
C THR A 111 13.20 1.39 13.50
N PRO A 112 13.33 1.62 12.17
CA PRO A 112 12.40 2.49 11.45
C PRO A 112 11.04 1.80 11.29
N ILE A 113 9.97 2.52 11.60
CA ILE A 113 8.60 2.08 11.32
C ILE A 113 8.35 2.23 9.82
N LYS A 114 8.45 1.14 9.06
CA LYS A 114 8.38 1.21 7.57
C LYS A 114 6.99 1.58 7.06
N THR A 115 5.94 1.11 7.74
CA THR A 115 4.53 1.33 7.40
C THR A 115 3.69 0.98 8.64
N THR A 116 2.53 1.61 8.79
CA THR A 116 1.54 1.26 9.83
C THR A 116 0.47 0.31 9.33
N LEU A 117 0.40 0.10 8.01
CA LEU A 117 -0.53 -0.82 7.36
C LEU A 117 0.18 -2.08 6.87
N PRO A 118 -0.51 -3.24 6.82
CA PRO A 118 0.04 -4.47 6.27
C PRO A 118 0.43 -4.28 4.80
N ALA A 119 1.43 -5.05 4.34
CA ALA A 119 1.98 -4.94 2.99
C ALA A 119 0.95 -5.20 1.88
N ALA A 120 -0.08 -5.99 2.19
CA ALA A 120 -1.28 -6.17 1.39
C ALA A 120 -2.44 -6.55 2.33
N PRO A 121 -3.71 -6.35 1.93
CA PRO A 121 -4.84 -6.91 2.65
C PRO A 121 -4.66 -8.42 2.84
N ASP A 122 -5.04 -8.96 3.99
CA ASP A 122 -4.88 -10.39 4.28
C ASP A 122 -5.56 -11.27 3.23
N LYS A 123 -6.71 -10.82 2.72
CA LYS A 123 -7.43 -11.48 1.62
C LYS A 123 -6.58 -11.60 0.34
N LEU A 124 -5.72 -10.62 0.07
CA LEU A 124 -4.80 -10.59 -1.08
C LEU A 124 -3.61 -11.53 -0.89
N LEU A 125 -3.03 -11.58 0.32
CA LEU A 125 -1.97 -12.54 0.67
C LEU A 125 -2.48 -13.99 0.64
N ASN A 126 -3.76 -14.17 0.93
CA ASN A 126 -4.47 -15.44 0.90
C ASN A 126 -5.13 -15.76 -0.45
N ILE A 127 -4.81 -15.03 -1.55
CA ILE A 127 -5.31 -15.41 -2.89
C ILE A 127 -4.65 -16.72 -3.31
N ILE A 128 -5.31 -17.80 -2.92
CA ILE A 128 -4.99 -19.15 -3.32
C ILE A 128 -5.88 -19.45 -4.52
N ARG A 129 -5.29 -19.44 -5.70
CA ARG A 129 -5.95 -19.93 -6.91
C ARG A 129 -5.58 -21.37 -7.17
N CYS A 130 -6.55 -22.20 -7.54
CA CYS A 130 -6.26 -23.54 -7.99
C CYS A 130 -5.87 -23.55 -9.47
N LYS A 131 -5.04 -24.50 -9.85
CA LYS A 131 -4.76 -24.87 -11.25
C LYS A 131 -5.57 -26.10 -11.67
N CYS A 132 -6.70 -26.34 -11.01
CA CYS A 132 -7.52 -27.51 -11.30
C CYS A 132 -8.12 -27.38 -12.70
N LYS A 133 -8.04 -28.49 -13.44
CA LYS A 133 -8.76 -28.71 -14.70
C LYS A 133 -10.06 -29.50 -14.51
N THR A 134 -10.31 -29.93 -13.27
CA THR A 134 -11.41 -30.80 -12.88
C THR A 134 -12.26 -30.14 -11.78
N ASN A 135 -13.30 -30.82 -11.33
CA ASN A 135 -14.42 -30.31 -10.54
C ASN A 135 -14.10 -29.79 -9.11
N CYS A 136 -12.83 -29.63 -8.74
CA CYS A 136 -12.38 -29.12 -7.43
C CYS A 136 -13.04 -29.79 -6.21
N ASP A 137 -13.34 -31.09 -6.32
CA ASP A 137 -14.07 -31.91 -5.35
C ASP A 137 -13.16 -32.51 -4.25
N THR A 138 -11.86 -32.60 -4.50
CA THR A 138 -10.87 -33.17 -3.58
C THR A 138 -9.90 -32.12 -3.04
N ARG A 139 -9.15 -32.46 -1.98
CA ARG A 139 -8.04 -31.64 -1.44
C ARG A 139 -6.84 -31.48 -2.39
N ARG A 140 -6.93 -32.00 -3.63
CA ARG A 140 -6.01 -31.65 -4.74
C ARG A 140 -6.24 -30.21 -5.22
N CYS A 141 -7.44 -29.66 -5.02
CA CYS A 141 -7.68 -28.24 -5.19
C CYS A 141 -7.04 -27.45 -4.04
N THR A 142 -6.12 -26.54 -4.37
CA THR A 142 -5.43 -25.71 -3.37
C THR A 142 -6.38 -24.77 -2.64
N CYS A 143 -7.43 -24.26 -3.28
CA CYS A 143 -8.48 -23.47 -2.64
C CYS A 143 -9.15 -24.29 -1.54
N ARG A 144 -9.73 -25.45 -1.91
CA ARG A 144 -10.40 -26.38 -0.97
C ARG A 144 -9.47 -26.87 0.13
N LYS A 145 -8.20 -27.16 -0.19
CA LYS A 145 -7.18 -27.58 0.79
C LYS A 145 -7.00 -26.57 1.92
N HIS A 146 -7.13 -25.27 1.62
CA HIS A 146 -6.99 -24.19 2.59
C HIS A 146 -8.35 -23.64 3.05
N GLY A 147 -9.45 -24.36 2.77
CA GLY A 147 -10.80 -23.97 3.20
C GLY A 147 -11.36 -22.75 2.48
N LEU A 148 -10.83 -22.40 1.30
CA LEU A 148 -11.30 -21.27 0.49
C LEU A 148 -12.15 -21.76 -0.67
N GLU A 149 -13.15 -20.97 -1.04
CA GLU A 149 -13.93 -21.16 -2.26
C GLU A 149 -13.10 -20.75 -3.49
N CYS A 150 -13.40 -21.39 -4.63
CA CYS A 150 -12.79 -21.04 -5.90
C CYS A 150 -13.39 -19.72 -6.38
N THR A 151 -12.54 -18.79 -6.81
CA THR A 151 -12.94 -17.51 -7.39
C THR A 151 -12.69 -17.47 -8.90
N ILE A 152 -13.11 -16.39 -9.56
CA ILE A 152 -12.84 -16.14 -10.99
C ILE A 152 -11.34 -16.16 -11.36
N ALA A 153 -10.45 -16.03 -10.38
CA ALA A 153 -9.00 -16.10 -10.58
C ALA A 153 -8.46 -17.54 -10.70
N CYS A 154 -9.27 -18.56 -10.39
CA CYS A 154 -8.91 -19.97 -10.56
C CYS A 154 -8.86 -20.36 -12.04
N SER A 155 -8.04 -21.36 -12.39
CA SER A 155 -7.69 -21.72 -13.78
C SER A 155 -8.92 -22.05 -14.66
N GLU A 156 -9.29 -23.32 -14.78
CA GLU A 156 -10.41 -23.69 -15.65
C GLU A 156 -11.75 -23.55 -14.94
N CYS A 157 -11.79 -23.78 -13.61
CA CYS A 157 -13.05 -23.74 -12.88
C CYS A 157 -13.63 -22.33 -12.74
N LYS A 158 -12.78 -21.29 -12.75
CA LYS A 158 -13.17 -19.87 -12.64
C LYS A 158 -14.20 -19.58 -11.54
N GLY A 159 -14.21 -20.37 -10.46
CA GLY A 159 -15.12 -20.19 -9.34
C GLY A 159 -16.61 -20.39 -9.62
N HIS A 160 -17.00 -20.97 -10.76
CA HIS A 160 -18.39 -21.28 -11.08
C HIS A 160 -18.57 -22.62 -11.78
N LEU A 161 -17.51 -23.15 -12.42
CA LEU A 161 -17.49 -24.45 -13.10
C LEU A 161 -16.93 -25.57 -12.22
N CYS A 162 -17.07 -25.45 -10.89
CA CYS A 162 -16.64 -26.49 -9.97
C CYS A 162 -17.47 -26.55 -8.69
N THR A 163 -17.42 -27.68 -8.00
CA THR A 163 -18.11 -27.91 -6.71
C THR A 163 -17.59 -27.08 -5.54
N ASN A 164 -16.50 -26.34 -5.71
CA ASN A 164 -15.93 -25.46 -4.68
C ASN A 164 -16.23 -23.98 -4.95
N ALA A 165 -17.19 -23.68 -5.83
CA ALA A 165 -17.68 -22.33 -6.10
C ALA A 165 -18.49 -21.77 -4.91
N GLU A 166 -18.46 -20.45 -4.74
CA GLU A 166 -19.32 -19.72 -3.80
C GLU A 166 -20.80 -19.95 -4.18
N LYS A 167 -21.60 -20.39 -3.20
CA LYS A 167 -23.04 -20.56 -3.40
C LYS A 167 -23.71 -19.21 -3.15
N ILE A 168 -24.13 -18.55 -4.22
CA ILE A 168 -24.99 -17.36 -4.10
C ILE A 168 -26.32 -17.84 -3.52
N VAL A 169 -26.54 -17.59 -2.23
CA VAL A 169 -27.85 -17.72 -1.61
C VAL A 169 -28.63 -16.46 -2.01
N PHE A 170 -29.62 -16.61 -2.88
CA PHE A 170 -30.61 -15.57 -3.07
C PHE A 170 -31.52 -15.62 -1.84
N GLU A 171 -31.46 -14.59 -1.00
CA GLU A 171 -32.49 -14.36 0.01
C GLU A 171 -33.78 -14.05 -0.75
N GLU A 172 -34.70 -15.01 -0.77
CA GLU A 172 -36.07 -14.75 -1.19
C GLU A 172 -36.70 -13.89 -0.08
N ASP A 173 -36.92 -12.61 -0.37
CA ASP A 173 -37.76 -11.73 0.44
C ASP A 173 -39.16 -12.37 0.60
N GLN A 174 -39.37 -13.09 1.70
CA GLN A 174 -40.70 -13.52 2.13
C GLN A 174 -41.44 -12.29 2.67
N ASN A 175 -42.06 -11.54 1.76
CA ASN A 175 -43.19 -10.68 2.08
C ASN A 175 -44.40 -11.56 2.41
N GLU A 176 -44.78 -11.61 3.68
CA GLU A 176 -46.17 -11.76 4.13
C GLU A 176 -46.56 -10.55 4.99
#